data_AF-A0A8E2EHA5-F1
#
_entry.id   AF-A0A8E2EHA5-F1
#
_cell.length_a   1.000
_cell.length_b   1.000
_cell.length_c   1.000
_cell.angle_alpha   90.00
_cell.angle_beta   90.00
_cell.angle_gamma   90.00
#
_symmetry.space_group_name_H-M   'P 1'
#
loop_
_entity.id
_entity.type
_entity.pdbx_description
1 polymer ?
#
loop_
_entity_poly.entity_id
_entity_poly.type
_entity_poly.pdbx_seq_one_letter_code
_entity_poly.pdbx_strand_id
1 'polypeptide(L)'
;CHIYGDPDLYGIGIRTSFYIQYGVCGLAQILKLQESISAAVQGTVVIMLAVLINTYISTAKGSFAALEWFIVSILVLFLPLWFEFPSDYDENPVGTGFILLLSSVFSLSQPWLYFKILDQGRKAGCILYLPWAIVFMLRGLVQLWRGVDGEADAGENQQPTDSREHKDTLQESATVPTRWLHFKINITAKLIVGYLFLYPCFIAFVEKTILINQLDLSSAPLNSASQLIPFLVAVFSTPIVAWSILREGRKEKEKAENRAADQLYKQMQEVLANVSRPIALQPQGSGNPRQGIQVGHDNSG
;
A
#
# COMPACT_ATOMS: atom_id res chain seq x y z
N CYS A 1 17.60 -35.98 9.05
CA CYS A 1 16.70 -35.68 10.19
C CYS A 1 15.37 -35.24 9.59
N HIS A 2 14.25 -35.75 10.09
CA HIS A 2 12.93 -35.37 9.62
C HIS A 2 12.24 -34.52 10.69
N ILE A 3 11.92 -33.28 10.36
CA ILE A 3 11.24 -32.33 11.23
C ILE A 3 9.78 -32.31 10.81
N TYR A 4 8.90 -32.67 11.73
CA TYR A 4 7.45 -32.58 11.52
C TYR A 4 7.04 -31.15 11.87
N GLY A 5 6.44 -30.47 10.89
CA GLY A 5 5.84 -29.16 11.12
C GLY A 5 4.36 -29.27 11.46
N ASP A 6 3.83 -28.27 12.12
CA ASP A 6 2.40 -28.12 12.34
C ASP A 6 1.72 -27.48 11.11
N PRO A 7 0.99 -28.27 10.29
CA PRO A 7 0.32 -27.74 9.11
C PRO A 7 -0.87 -26.82 9.46
N ASP A 8 -1.33 -26.78 10.72
CA ASP A 8 -2.37 -25.85 11.17
C ASP A 8 -1.83 -24.44 11.39
N LEU A 9 -0.52 -24.23 11.31
CA LEU A 9 0.13 -22.92 11.48
C LEU A 9 0.58 -22.30 10.15
N TYR A 10 1.15 -23.11 9.27
CA TYR A 10 1.68 -22.66 7.97
C TYR A 10 1.52 -23.72 6.88
N GLY A 11 0.46 -24.53 6.98
CA GLY A 11 0.01 -25.40 5.90
C GLY A 11 -0.27 -24.63 4.62
N ILE A 12 -0.45 -25.36 3.52
CA ILE A 12 -0.60 -24.75 2.19
C ILE A 12 -1.81 -23.82 2.12
N GLY A 13 -2.93 -24.15 2.78
CA GLY A 13 -4.11 -23.29 2.81
C GLY A 13 -3.87 -21.95 3.51
N ILE A 14 -3.15 -21.96 4.65
CA ILE A 14 -2.82 -20.74 5.39
C ILE A 14 -1.84 -19.89 4.60
N ARG A 15 -0.75 -20.48 4.09
CA ARG A 15 0.24 -19.74 3.28
C ARG A 15 -0.38 -19.09 2.05
N THR A 16 -1.13 -19.87 1.27
CA THR A 16 -1.82 -19.35 0.07
C THR A 16 -2.84 -18.28 0.42
N SER A 17 -3.52 -18.36 1.58
CA SER A 17 -4.44 -17.31 2.03
C SER A 17 -3.74 -15.97 2.28
N PHE A 18 -2.56 -15.99 2.90
CA PHE A 18 -1.75 -14.78 3.08
C PHE A 18 -1.23 -14.26 1.75
N TYR A 19 -0.80 -15.14 0.85
CA TYR A 19 -0.29 -14.74 -0.48
C TYR A 19 -1.38 -14.11 -1.35
N ILE A 20 -2.59 -14.69 -1.36
CA ILE A 20 -3.73 -14.16 -2.11
C ILE A 20 -4.12 -12.80 -1.53
N GLN A 21 -4.34 -12.71 -0.21
CA GLN A 21 -4.68 -11.44 0.43
C GLN A 21 -3.62 -10.39 0.20
N TYR A 22 -2.34 -10.79 0.17
CA TYR A 22 -1.28 -9.87 -0.19
C TYR A 22 -1.48 -9.30 -1.58
N GLY A 23 -1.53 -10.17 -2.59
CA GLY A 23 -1.73 -9.74 -3.98
C GLY A 23 -2.95 -8.83 -4.14
N VAL A 24 -4.04 -9.16 -3.46
CA VAL A 24 -5.29 -8.39 -3.47
C VAL A 24 -5.13 -7.01 -2.82
N CYS A 25 -4.57 -6.94 -1.61
CA CYS A 25 -4.39 -5.69 -0.88
C CYS A 25 -3.48 -4.72 -1.64
N GLY A 26 -2.34 -5.17 -2.16
CA GLY A 26 -1.49 -4.22 -2.87
C GLY A 26 -1.94 -3.91 -4.29
N LEU A 27 -2.71 -4.79 -4.95
CA LEU A 27 -3.40 -4.38 -6.17
C LEU A 27 -4.41 -3.25 -5.88
N ALA A 28 -5.17 -3.38 -4.79
CA ALA A 28 -6.07 -2.32 -4.34
C ALA A 28 -5.32 -1.03 -3.98
N GLN A 29 -4.14 -1.14 -3.35
CA GLN A 29 -3.29 0.00 -2.99
C GLN A 29 -2.69 0.70 -4.21
N ILE A 30 -2.19 -0.05 -5.19
CA ILE A 30 -1.70 0.48 -6.48
C ILE A 30 -2.81 1.25 -7.20
N LEU A 31 -4.05 0.77 -7.10
CA LEU A 31 -5.23 1.37 -7.71
C LEU A 31 -5.95 2.39 -6.82
N LYS A 32 -5.43 2.67 -5.61
CA LYS A 32 -5.99 3.59 -4.61
C LYS A 32 -7.46 3.30 -4.23
N LEU A 33 -7.81 2.02 -4.10
CA LEU A 33 -9.16 1.57 -3.77
C LEU A 33 -9.37 1.39 -2.27
N GLN A 34 -9.37 2.49 -1.54
CA GLN A 34 -9.39 2.51 -0.07
C GLN A 34 -10.51 1.70 0.57
N GLU A 35 -11.76 1.84 0.08
CA GLU A 35 -12.91 1.09 0.60
C GLU A 35 -12.70 -0.44 0.54
N SER A 36 -11.96 -0.91 -0.47
CA SER A 36 -11.71 -2.34 -0.70
C SER A 36 -10.56 -2.88 0.14
N ILE A 37 -9.59 -2.02 0.46
CA ILE A 37 -8.46 -2.35 1.34
C ILE A 37 -8.99 -2.66 2.74
N SER A 38 -9.90 -1.84 3.27
CA SER A 38 -10.48 -2.06 4.60
C SER A 38 -11.12 -3.45 4.76
N ALA A 39 -11.91 -3.89 3.76
CA ALA A 39 -12.52 -5.22 3.78
C ALA A 39 -11.48 -6.37 3.72
N ALA A 40 -10.44 -6.21 2.90
CA ALA A 40 -9.37 -7.21 2.79
C ALA A 40 -8.50 -7.28 4.07
N VAL A 41 -8.23 -6.13 4.69
CA VAL A 41 -7.54 -6.01 5.98
C VAL A 41 -8.31 -6.72 7.08
N GLN A 42 -9.62 -6.54 7.16
CA GLN A 42 -10.46 -7.23 8.15
C GLN A 42 -10.35 -8.76 8.02
N GLY A 43 -10.42 -9.28 6.79
CA GLY A 43 -10.19 -10.72 6.52
C GLY A 43 -8.80 -11.18 6.98
N THR A 44 -7.79 -10.34 6.76
CA THR A 44 -6.40 -10.64 7.14
C THR A 44 -6.26 -10.71 8.65
N VAL A 45 -6.85 -9.75 9.39
CA VAL A 45 -6.82 -9.72 10.87
C VAL A 45 -7.46 -10.97 11.47
N VAL A 46 -8.59 -11.44 10.91
CA VAL A 46 -9.25 -12.67 11.38
C VAL A 46 -8.33 -13.88 11.19
N ILE A 47 -7.67 -14.00 10.05
CA ILE A 47 -6.73 -15.10 9.78
C ILE A 47 -5.49 -14.99 10.67
N MET A 48 -4.93 -13.79 10.85
CA MET A 48 -3.81 -13.53 11.75
C MET A 48 -4.12 -13.97 13.17
N LEU A 49 -5.29 -13.58 13.70
CA LEU A 49 -5.72 -13.94 15.04
C LEU A 49 -5.87 -15.46 15.18
N ALA A 50 -6.50 -16.13 14.22
CA ALA A 50 -6.68 -17.58 14.24
C ALA A 50 -5.34 -18.33 14.24
N VAL A 51 -4.42 -17.95 13.35
CA VAL A 51 -3.08 -18.55 13.26
C VAL A 51 -2.28 -18.28 14.53
N LEU A 52 -2.37 -17.06 15.08
CA LEU A 52 -1.64 -16.71 16.30
C LEU A 52 -2.15 -17.50 17.51
N ILE A 53 -3.47 -17.64 17.69
CA ILE A 53 -4.06 -18.47 18.74
C ILE A 53 -3.59 -19.92 18.60
N ASN A 54 -3.66 -20.49 17.40
CA ASN A 54 -3.18 -21.85 17.15
C ASN A 54 -1.69 -21.99 17.44
N THR A 55 -0.89 -20.98 17.11
CA THR A 55 0.55 -20.95 17.40
C THR A 55 0.80 -21.07 18.90
N TYR A 56 0.10 -20.27 19.73
CA TYR A 56 0.22 -20.36 21.19
C TYR A 56 -0.24 -21.72 21.74
N ILE A 57 -1.36 -22.26 21.24
CA ILE A 57 -1.88 -23.56 21.67
C ILE A 57 -0.89 -24.69 21.32
N SER A 58 -0.38 -24.70 20.09
CA SER A 58 0.57 -25.71 19.60
C SER A 58 1.89 -25.65 20.38
N THR A 59 2.34 -24.42 20.67
CA THR A 59 3.55 -24.19 21.48
C THR A 59 3.39 -24.69 22.91
N ALA A 60 2.24 -24.43 23.55
CA ALA A 60 1.95 -24.90 24.89
C ALA A 60 1.85 -26.43 24.97
N LYS A 61 1.53 -27.12 23.87
CA LYS A 61 1.45 -28.59 23.76
C LYS A 61 2.79 -29.27 23.52
N GLY A 62 3.89 -28.54 23.36
CA GLY A 62 5.19 -29.16 23.13
C GLY A 62 5.66 -29.22 21.67
N SER A 63 4.97 -28.57 20.72
CA SER A 63 5.40 -28.54 19.30
C SER A 63 6.78 -27.88 19.12
N PHE A 64 7.40 -28.09 17.96
CA PHE A 64 8.72 -27.57 17.58
C PHE A 64 8.70 -26.05 17.35
N ALA A 65 8.64 -25.29 18.43
CA ALA A 65 8.17 -23.93 18.33
C ALA A 65 9.16 -22.95 17.67
N ALA A 66 10.48 -23.10 17.75
CA ALA A 66 11.39 -22.04 17.28
C ALA A 66 11.29 -21.76 15.76
N LEU A 67 11.30 -22.79 14.91
CA LEU A 67 11.19 -22.61 13.46
C LEU A 67 9.76 -22.29 13.03
N GLU A 68 8.77 -22.89 13.67
CA GLU A 68 7.35 -22.64 13.39
C GLU A 68 6.99 -21.19 13.69
N TRP A 69 7.38 -20.69 14.87
CA TRP A 69 7.22 -19.29 15.24
C TRP A 69 7.93 -18.35 14.29
N PHE A 70 9.08 -18.76 13.78
CA PHE A 70 9.81 -17.95 12.82
C PHE A 70 9.01 -17.81 11.51
N ILE A 71 8.53 -18.91 10.95
CA ILE A 71 7.71 -18.89 9.72
C ILE A 71 6.42 -18.10 9.97
N VAL A 72 5.75 -18.35 11.10
CA VAL A 72 4.53 -17.64 11.50
C VAL A 72 4.80 -16.14 11.67
N SER A 73 5.94 -15.71 12.21
CA SER A 73 6.27 -14.29 12.34
C SER A 73 6.27 -13.57 10.99
N ILE A 74 6.80 -14.23 9.95
CA ILE A 74 6.86 -13.66 8.60
C ILE A 74 5.48 -13.60 7.98
N LEU A 75 4.71 -14.70 8.10
CA LEU A 75 3.36 -14.79 7.55
C LEU A 75 2.36 -13.85 8.24
N VAL A 76 2.38 -13.80 9.57
CA VAL A 76 1.35 -13.13 10.37
C VAL A 76 1.71 -11.68 10.67
N LEU A 77 2.99 -11.31 10.73
CA LEU A 77 3.38 -9.94 11.13
C LEU A 77 3.98 -9.18 9.96
N PHE A 78 5.07 -9.68 9.39
CA PHE A 78 5.82 -8.91 8.41
C PHE A 78 5.03 -8.69 7.12
N LEU A 79 4.33 -9.72 6.64
CA LEU A 79 3.48 -9.60 5.45
C LEU A 79 2.32 -8.60 5.68
N PRO A 80 1.45 -8.73 6.70
CA PRO A 80 0.36 -7.80 6.97
C PRO A 80 0.78 -6.38 7.34
N LEU A 81 1.88 -6.21 8.08
CA LEU A 81 2.35 -4.89 8.50
C LEU A 81 2.82 -4.04 7.30
N TRP A 82 3.27 -4.68 6.22
CA TRP A 82 3.77 -3.96 5.05
C TRP A 82 2.68 -3.21 4.28
N PHE A 83 1.42 -3.68 4.26
CA PHE A 83 0.35 -2.96 3.54
C PHE A 83 -0.23 -1.78 4.31
N GLU A 84 -0.12 -1.78 5.64
CA GLU A 84 -0.68 -0.70 6.45
C GLU A 84 0.25 0.48 6.61
N PHE A 85 1.55 0.29 6.39
CA PHE A 85 2.54 1.36 6.53
C PHE A 85 2.37 2.57 5.56
N PRO A 86 1.70 2.46 4.38
CA PRO A 86 1.33 3.60 3.55
C PRO A 86 -0.09 4.14 3.77
N SER A 87 -0.94 3.44 4.52
CA SER A 87 -2.37 3.73 4.59
C SER A 87 -2.60 4.94 5.49
N ASP A 88 -3.45 5.89 5.06
CA ASP A 88 -3.90 6.97 5.94
C ASP A 88 -4.59 6.30 7.15
N TYR A 89 -3.91 6.31 8.30
CA TYR A 89 -4.35 5.67 9.55
C TYR A 89 -5.79 6.07 9.94
N ASP A 90 -6.25 7.22 9.45
CA ASP A 90 -7.57 7.80 9.67
C ASP A 90 -8.71 6.99 9.05
N GLU A 91 -8.47 6.22 7.97
CA GLU A 91 -9.54 5.53 7.25
C GLU A 91 -9.95 4.19 7.90
N ASN A 92 -9.05 3.52 8.61
CA ASN A 92 -9.33 2.25 9.30
C ASN A 92 -8.59 2.11 10.65
N PRO A 93 -8.87 2.98 11.63
CA PRO A 93 -8.16 2.98 12.90
C PRO A 93 -8.34 1.68 13.68
N VAL A 94 -9.47 1.00 13.52
CA VAL A 94 -9.77 -0.27 14.19
C VAL A 94 -8.89 -1.40 13.63
N GLY A 95 -8.85 -1.58 12.30
CA GLY A 95 -8.03 -2.60 11.67
C GLY A 95 -6.54 -2.44 12.02
N THR A 96 -6.04 -1.21 11.89
CA THR A 96 -4.65 -0.89 12.23
C THR A 96 -4.37 -1.10 13.72
N GLY A 97 -5.27 -0.67 14.61
CA GLY A 97 -5.15 -0.92 16.05
C GLY A 97 -5.06 -2.40 16.38
N PHE A 98 -5.87 -3.26 15.74
CA PHE A 98 -5.79 -4.71 15.93
C PHE A 98 -4.48 -5.29 15.41
N ILE A 99 -4.00 -4.88 14.23
CA ILE A 99 -2.71 -5.36 13.70
C ILE A 99 -1.56 -4.98 14.63
N LEU A 100 -1.53 -3.76 15.14
CA LEU A 100 -0.53 -3.28 16.10
C LEU A 100 -0.61 -4.02 17.43
N LEU A 101 -1.82 -4.29 17.93
CA LEU A 101 -2.04 -5.08 19.13
C LEU A 101 -1.51 -6.51 18.97
N LEU A 102 -1.86 -7.20 17.87
CA LEU A 102 -1.39 -8.56 17.57
C LEU A 102 0.15 -8.58 17.42
N SER A 103 0.71 -7.58 16.75
CA SER A 103 2.16 -7.44 16.59
C SER A 103 2.87 -7.19 17.92
N SER A 104 2.26 -6.42 18.81
CA SER A 104 2.77 -6.16 20.15
C SER A 104 2.72 -7.42 21.02
N VAL A 105 1.60 -8.16 21.01
CA VAL A 105 1.46 -9.44 21.73
C VAL A 105 2.54 -10.43 21.25
N PHE A 106 2.74 -10.55 19.94
CA PHE A 106 3.80 -11.39 19.40
C PHE A 106 5.20 -10.93 19.83
N SER A 107 5.46 -9.63 19.78
CA SER A 107 6.77 -9.07 20.16
C SER A 107 7.08 -9.28 21.64
N LEU A 108 6.08 -9.09 22.51
CA LEU A 108 6.20 -9.32 23.95
C LEU A 108 6.39 -10.81 24.31
N SER A 109 5.99 -11.73 23.42
CA SER A 109 6.22 -13.17 23.61
C SER A 109 7.62 -13.64 23.20
N GLN A 110 8.40 -12.82 22.48
CA GLN A 110 9.75 -13.19 22.01
C GLN A 110 10.71 -13.58 23.14
N PRO A 111 10.81 -12.85 24.27
CA PRO A 111 11.68 -13.25 25.36
C PRO A 111 11.31 -14.61 25.94
N TRP A 112 10.01 -14.88 26.12
CA TRP A 112 9.54 -16.17 26.62
C TRP A 112 9.93 -17.31 25.67
N LEU A 113 9.74 -17.13 24.37
CA LEU A 113 10.13 -18.11 23.37
C LEU A 113 11.63 -18.39 23.38
N TYR A 114 12.44 -17.32 23.41
CA TYR A 114 13.90 -17.42 23.43
C TYR A 114 14.42 -18.18 24.66
N PHE A 115 13.88 -17.87 25.85
CA PHE A 115 14.39 -18.46 27.11
C PHE A 115 13.81 -19.84 27.44
N LYS A 116 12.61 -20.19 26.96
CA LYS A 116 11.91 -21.42 27.39
C LYS A 116 11.79 -22.48 26.30
N ILE A 117 11.77 -22.10 25.03
CA ILE A 117 11.20 -22.95 23.98
C ILE A 117 12.18 -23.20 22.82
N LEU A 118 13.36 -22.58 22.85
CA LEU A 118 14.33 -22.65 21.76
C LEU A 118 14.76 -24.08 21.40
N ASP A 119 14.85 -24.97 22.40
CA ASP A 119 15.21 -26.39 22.21
C ASP A 119 14.00 -27.34 22.21
N GLN A 120 12.78 -26.82 22.35
CA GLN A 120 11.57 -27.64 22.42
C GLN A 120 11.31 -28.33 21.07
N GLY A 121 11.09 -29.65 21.09
CA GLY A 121 10.86 -30.47 19.90
C GLY A 121 12.11 -30.78 19.07
N ARG A 122 13.30 -30.28 19.47
CA ARG A 122 14.54 -30.54 18.75
C ARG A 122 15.01 -31.99 18.99
N LYS A 123 15.12 -32.77 17.91
CA LYS A 123 15.75 -34.10 17.96
C LYS A 123 17.28 -33.95 17.97
N ALA A 124 17.96 -34.75 18.81
CA ALA A 124 19.42 -34.77 18.87
C ALA A 124 20.01 -35.13 17.48
N GLY A 125 21.06 -34.42 17.07
CA GLY A 125 21.70 -34.60 15.76
C GLY A 125 21.01 -33.87 14.59
N CYS A 126 19.94 -33.12 14.83
CA CYS A 126 19.32 -32.26 13.82
C CYS A 126 19.95 -30.86 13.82
N ILE A 127 20.56 -30.50 12.68
CA ILE A 127 21.05 -29.14 12.42
C ILE A 127 19.86 -28.32 11.92
N LEU A 128 19.48 -27.31 12.68
CA LEU A 128 18.46 -26.36 12.30
C LEU A 128 19.12 -25.20 11.55
N TYR A 129 18.67 -24.94 10.32
CA TYR A 129 19.13 -23.80 9.55
C TYR A 129 18.17 -22.64 9.75
N LEU A 130 18.46 -21.79 10.74
CA LEU A 130 17.85 -20.48 10.88
C LEU A 130 18.54 -19.52 9.92
N PRO A 131 17.83 -18.96 8.92
CA PRO A 131 18.47 -18.07 7.97
C PRO A 131 18.90 -16.77 8.67
N TRP A 132 20.16 -16.38 8.50
CA TRP A 132 20.72 -15.09 8.99
C TRP A 132 19.97 -13.86 8.46
N ALA A 133 19.10 -14.03 7.46
CA ALA A 133 18.24 -12.99 6.92
C ALA A 133 17.44 -12.24 7.99
N ILE A 134 17.14 -12.84 9.15
CA ILE A 134 16.50 -12.16 10.29
C ILE A 134 17.33 -10.97 10.79
N VAL A 135 18.62 -11.20 11.01
CA VAL A 135 19.55 -10.16 11.48
C VAL A 135 19.64 -9.04 10.45
N PHE A 136 19.61 -9.40 9.16
CA PHE A 136 19.61 -8.44 8.07
C PHE A 136 18.30 -7.69 7.90
N MET A 137 17.14 -8.35 8.07
CA MET A 137 15.82 -7.70 7.97
C MET A 137 15.57 -6.77 9.14
N LEU A 138 15.93 -7.18 10.36
CA LEU A 138 15.85 -6.32 11.54
C LEU A 138 16.82 -5.13 11.42
N ARG A 139 18.05 -5.33 10.92
CA ARG A 139 18.95 -4.22 10.60
C ARG A 139 18.37 -3.32 9.51
N GLY A 140 17.81 -3.89 8.44
CA GLY A 140 17.22 -3.15 7.33
C GLY A 140 16.05 -2.29 7.78
N LEU A 141 15.15 -2.83 8.61
CA LEU A 141 14.04 -2.10 9.22
C LEU A 141 14.53 -0.96 10.13
N VAL A 142 15.53 -1.21 10.97
CA VAL A 142 16.13 -0.15 11.81
C VAL A 142 16.77 0.96 10.97
N GLN A 143 17.43 0.61 9.86
CA GLN A 143 18.04 1.60 8.96
C GLN A 143 16.99 2.38 8.16
N LEU A 144 15.94 1.70 7.69
CA LEU A 144 14.82 2.34 7.00
C LEU A 144 14.11 3.33 7.94
N TRP A 145 13.86 2.92 9.19
CA TRP A 145 13.22 3.75 10.20
C TRP A 145 14.06 5.00 10.51
N ARG A 146 15.37 4.83 10.75
CA ARG A 146 16.29 5.97 10.95
C ARG A 146 16.38 6.93 9.76
N GLY A 147 16.14 6.44 8.54
CA GLY A 147 16.11 7.27 7.34
C GLY A 147 14.88 8.17 7.24
N VAL A 148 13.76 7.79 7.87
CA VAL A 148 12.51 8.58 7.86
C VAL A 148 12.60 9.76 8.84
N ASP A 149 13.21 9.57 10.00
CA ASP A 149 13.32 10.61 11.04
C ASP A 149 14.24 11.76 10.62
N GLY A 150 15.23 11.50 9.74
CA GLY A 150 16.21 12.50 9.33
C GLY A 150 15.66 13.65 8.48
N GLU A 151 14.44 13.56 7.97
CA GLU A 151 13.87 14.53 7.03
C GLU A 151 12.81 15.45 7.67
N ALA A 152 12.35 15.17 8.89
CA ALA A 152 11.36 15.95 9.60
C ALA A 152 11.91 17.27 10.19
N ASP A 153 13.20 17.33 10.52
CA ASP A 153 13.79 18.46 11.26
C ASP A 153 14.39 19.58 10.38
N ALA A 154 14.31 19.47 9.05
CA ALA A 154 14.99 20.41 8.15
C ALA A 154 14.17 21.67 7.78
N GLY A 155 13.00 21.91 8.38
CA GLY A 155 12.03 22.90 7.88
C GLY A 155 11.60 24.05 8.80
N GLU A 156 11.77 23.96 10.12
CA GLU A 156 11.11 24.89 11.05
C GLU A 156 12.06 25.96 11.57
N ASN A 157 12.47 26.87 10.68
CA ASN A 157 13.04 28.17 11.06
C ASN A 157 12.69 29.22 9.99
N GLN A 158 11.39 29.49 9.83
CA GLN A 158 10.93 30.73 9.21
C GLN A 158 10.40 31.65 10.30
N GLN A 159 11.31 32.52 10.72
CA GLN A 159 11.10 33.63 11.62
C GLN A 159 9.95 34.52 11.10
N PRO A 160 8.95 34.86 11.92
CA PRO A 160 7.84 35.70 11.51
C PRO A 160 8.37 37.14 11.34
N THR A 161 8.62 37.56 10.10
CA THR A 161 8.80 38.98 9.79
C THR A 161 7.43 39.65 9.79
N ASP A 162 7.23 40.44 10.84
CA ASP A 162 6.15 41.40 11.07
C ASP A 162 5.87 42.25 9.81
N SER A 163 4.64 42.23 9.33
CA SER A 163 4.12 43.24 8.39
C SER A 163 2.60 43.33 8.51
N ARG A 164 2.19 44.32 9.30
CA ARG A 164 0.91 45.02 9.12
C ARG A 164 0.79 45.49 7.66
N GLU A 165 -0.46 45.49 7.19
CA GLU A 165 -0.99 46.35 6.11
C GLU A 165 -0.93 45.82 4.67
N HIS A 166 -1.87 44.94 4.29
CA HIS A 166 -2.76 45.20 3.15
C HIS A 166 -3.95 44.23 3.15
N LYS A 167 -5.11 44.72 3.58
CA LYS A 167 -6.40 44.15 3.19
C LYS A 167 -6.65 44.62 1.75
N ASP A 168 -7.17 43.75 0.90
CA ASP A 168 -7.67 44.01 -0.47
C ASP A 168 -6.81 43.43 -1.62
N THR A 169 -6.56 42.12 -1.56
CA THR A 169 -6.36 41.30 -2.76
C THR A 169 -7.00 39.92 -2.55
N LEU A 170 -8.34 39.91 -2.60
CA LEU A 170 -9.15 38.69 -2.73
C LEU A 170 -8.98 38.08 -4.13
N GLN A 171 -7.77 37.65 -4.45
CA GLN A 171 -7.47 36.75 -5.57
C GLN A 171 -6.17 36.00 -5.26
N GLU A 172 -6.04 35.56 -4.01
CA GLU A 172 -5.01 34.61 -3.61
C GLU A 172 -5.36 33.28 -4.29
N SER A 173 -4.76 33.08 -5.47
CA SER A 173 -4.81 31.81 -6.17
C SER A 173 -4.38 30.74 -5.18
N ALA A 174 -5.27 29.79 -4.92
CA ALA A 174 -4.97 28.57 -4.19
C ALA A 174 -3.94 27.74 -4.98
N THR A 175 -2.70 28.20 -5.04
CA THR A 175 -1.56 27.42 -5.48
C THR A 175 -1.27 26.44 -4.35
N VAL A 176 -1.98 25.31 -4.40
CA VAL A 176 -1.67 24.15 -3.56
C VAL A 176 -0.15 23.94 -3.63
N PRO A 177 0.57 23.93 -2.49
CA PRO A 177 2.02 23.92 -2.47
C PRO A 177 2.51 22.66 -3.18
N THR A 178 3.08 22.83 -4.37
CA THR A 178 3.60 21.77 -5.25
C THR A 178 4.56 20.82 -4.53
N ARG A 179 5.24 21.30 -3.50
CA ARG A 179 6.14 20.51 -2.62
C ARG A 179 5.44 19.32 -1.94
N TRP A 180 4.19 19.50 -1.48
CA TRP A 180 3.43 18.42 -0.83
C TRP A 180 3.03 17.31 -1.82
N LEU A 181 2.73 17.70 -3.07
CA LEU A 181 2.38 16.74 -4.11
C LEU A 181 3.58 15.86 -4.51
N HIS A 182 4.76 16.47 -4.69
CA HIS A 182 5.99 15.72 -4.99
C HIS A 182 6.40 14.77 -3.86
N PHE A 183 6.21 15.17 -2.60
CA PHE A 183 6.47 14.32 -1.43
C PHE A 183 5.58 13.06 -1.43
N LYS A 184 4.26 13.23 -1.60
CA LYS A 184 3.32 12.10 -1.66
C LYS A 184 3.61 11.15 -2.83
N ILE A 185 3.95 11.68 -4.01
CA ILE A 185 4.27 10.88 -5.20
C ILE A 185 5.55 10.04 -4.96
N ASN A 186 6.61 10.63 -4.42
CA ASN A 186 7.87 9.92 -4.17
C ASN A 186 7.72 8.81 -3.12
N ILE A 187 6.95 9.05 -2.06
CA ILE A 187 6.68 8.04 -1.03
C ILE A 187 5.85 6.89 -1.63
N THR A 188 4.77 7.20 -2.33
CA THR A 188 3.90 6.19 -2.95
C THR A 188 4.69 5.32 -3.94
N ALA A 189 5.53 5.93 -4.77
CA ALA A 189 6.36 5.20 -5.73
C ALA A 189 7.39 4.28 -5.04
N LYS A 190 8.07 4.77 -4.00
CA LYS A 190 9.01 3.95 -3.21
C LYS A 190 8.30 2.78 -2.53
N LEU A 191 7.08 2.99 -2.04
CA LEU A 191 6.29 1.94 -1.40
C LEU A 191 5.77 0.92 -2.41
N ILE A 192 5.35 1.33 -3.61
CA ILE A 192 4.97 0.41 -4.70
C ILE A 192 6.17 -0.45 -5.13
N VAL A 193 7.35 0.15 -5.32
CA VAL A 193 8.56 -0.60 -5.69
C VAL A 193 8.96 -1.56 -4.57
N GLY A 194 8.95 -1.09 -3.33
CA GLY A 194 9.21 -1.91 -2.15
C GLY A 194 8.23 -3.08 -2.05
N TYR A 195 6.94 -2.83 -2.27
CA TYR A 195 5.88 -3.84 -2.31
C TYR A 195 6.13 -4.91 -3.38
N LEU A 196 6.37 -4.50 -4.64
CA LEU A 196 6.54 -5.43 -5.75
C LEU A 196 7.81 -6.29 -5.61
N PHE A 197 8.83 -5.81 -4.89
CA PHE A 197 10.09 -6.52 -4.70
C PHE A 197 10.15 -7.33 -3.41
N LEU A 198 9.84 -6.72 -2.25
CA LEU A 198 9.98 -7.36 -0.95
C LEU A 198 9.04 -8.55 -0.79
N TYR A 199 7.88 -8.51 -1.43
CA TYR A 199 6.92 -9.58 -1.31
C TYR A 199 7.31 -10.91 -1.93
N PRO A 200 7.67 -10.97 -3.23
CA PRO A 200 8.23 -12.20 -3.78
C PRO A 200 9.43 -12.68 -2.97
N CYS A 201 10.22 -11.77 -2.40
CA CYS A 201 11.32 -12.13 -1.51
C CYS A 201 10.83 -12.80 -0.23
N PHE A 202 9.83 -12.28 0.47
CA PHE A 202 9.27 -12.90 1.68
C PHE A 202 8.64 -14.26 1.40
N ILE A 203 7.86 -14.41 0.32
CA ILE A 203 7.32 -15.71 -0.08
C ILE A 203 8.44 -16.68 -0.37
N ALA A 204 9.36 -16.31 -1.28
CA ALA A 204 10.47 -17.16 -1.67
C ALA A 204 11.30 -17.55 -0.43
N PHE A 205 11.46 -16.64 0.52
CA PHE A 205 12.15 -16.90 1.77
C PHE A 205 11.42 -17.92 2.65
N VAL A 206 10.10 -17.79 2.85
CA VAL A 206 9.29 -18.76 3.60
C VAL A 206 9.35 -20.13 2.93
N GLU A 207 9.12 -20.19 1.62
CA GLU A 207 9.15 -21.44 0.85
C GLU A 207 10.53 -22.11 0.87
N LYS A 208 11.61 -21.32 0.73
CA LYS A 208 12.97 -21.85 0.83
C LYS A 208 13.30 -22.31 2.24
N THR A 209 12.81 -21.63 3.28
CA THR A 209 13.02 -22.04 4.67
C THR A 209 12.36 -23.39 4.95
N ILE A 210 11.13 -23.59 4.46
CA ILE A 210 10.39 -24.86 4.55
C ILE A 210 11.13 -25.97 3.78
N LEU A 211 11.60 -25.67 2.57
CA LEU A 211 12.32 -26.62 1.72
C LEU A 211 13.68 -27.04 2.31
N ILE A 212 14.49 -26.08 2.77
CA ILE A 212 15.83 -26.33 3.32
C ILE A 212 15.76 -27.20 4.58
N ASN A 213 14.75 -26.96 5.42
CA ASN A 213 14.57 -27.72 6.66
C ASN A 213 13.77 -29.02 6.46
N GLN A 214 13.38 -29.37 5.22
CA GLN A 214 12.63 -30.58 4.87
C GLN A 214 11.40 -30.78 5.77
N LEU A 215 10.63 -29.72 5.98
CA LEU A 215 9.43 -29.79 6.80
C LEU A 215 8.36 -30.61 6.11
N ASP A 216 7.95 -31.69 6.76
CA ASP A 216 6.81 -32.48 6.31
C ASP A 216 5.52 -31.84 6.79
N LEU A 217 4.70 -31.45 5.81
CA LEU A 217 3.39 -30.83 5.98
C LEU A 217 2.27 -31.71 5.39
N SER A 218 2.58 -32.97 5.06
CA SER A 218 1.61 -33.89 4.45
C SER A 218 0.50 -34.33 5.41
N SER A 219 0.67 -34.10 6.72
CA SER A 219 -0.24 -34.55 7.78
C SER A 219 -1.59 -33.85 7.81
N ALA A 220 -1.75 -32.69 7.15
CA ALA A 220 -3.06 -32.06 6.99
C ALA A 220 -3.27 -31.64 5.54
N PRO A 221 -4.24 -32.25 4.82
CA PRO A 221 -4.61 -31.81 3.50
C PRO A 221 -5.38 -30.47 3.56
N LEU A 222 -5.58 -29.85 2.40
CA LEU A 222 -6.40 -28.64 2.22
C LEU A 222 -7.85 -28.77 2.73
N ASN A 223 -8.35 -29.99 2.93
CA ASN A 223 -9.69 -30.26 3.47
C ASN A 223 -9.79 -30.13 5.00
N SER A 224 -8.66 -29.97 5.70
CA SER A 224 -8.66 -29.66 7.13
C SER A 224 -9.26 -28.27 7.37
N ALA A 225 -10.10 -28.12 8.40
CA ALA A 225 -10.80 -26.87 8.67
C ALA A 225 -9.84 -25.68 8.93
N SER A 226 -8.72 -25.95 9.61
CA SER A 226 -7.64 -25.00 9.89
C SER A 226 -7.00 -24.41 8.62
N GLN A 227 -6.98 -25.17 7.52
CA GLN A 227 -6.44 -24.72 6.24
C GLN A 227 -7.51 -24.20 5.29
N LEU A 228 -8.67 -24.85 5.26
CA LEU A 228 -9.77 -24.52 4.37
C LEU A 228 -10.35 -23.15 4.69
N ILE A 229 -10.57 -22.84 5.97
CA ILE A 229 -11.21 -21.58 6.37
C ILE A 229 -10.39 -20.36 5.94
N PRO A 230 -9.09 -20.23 6.28
CA PRO A 230 -8.28 -19.10 5.80
C PRO A 230 -8.22 -19.01 4.28
N PHE A 231 -8.09 -20.15 3.60
CA PHE A 231 -8.08 -20.20 2.14
C PHE A 231 -9.38 -19.66 1.55
N LEU A 232 -10.54 -20.10 2.04
CA LEU A 232 -11.84 -19.61 1.59
C LEU A 232 -12.01 -18.12 1.87
N VAL A 233 -11.62 -17.64 3.06
CA VAL A 233 -11.69 -16.21 3.39
C VAL A 233 -10.89 -15.38 2.38
N ALA A 234 -9.68 -15.80 2.01
CA ALA A 234 -8.87 -15.12 1.01
C ALA A 234 -9.45 -15.21 -0.42
N VAL A 235 -10.00 -16.37 -0.79
CA VAL A 235 -10.64 -16.54 -2.11
C VAL A 235 -11.90 -15.69 -2.22
N PHE A 236 -12.74 -15.64 -1.19
CA PHE A 236 -13.99 -14.86 -1.20
C PHE A 236 -13.77 -13.34 -1.06
N SER A 237 -12.67 -12.89 -0.46
CA SER A 237 -12.31 -11.46 -0.44
C SER A 237 -11.82 -10.96 -1.81
N THR A 238 -11.27 -11.84 -2.64
CA THR A 238 -10.72 -11.48 -3.96
C THR A 238 -11.78 -10.88 -4.92
N PRO A 239 -12.97 -11.48 -5.11
CA PRO A 239 -14.04 -10.90 -5.92
C PRO A 239 -14.51 -9.52 -5.49
N ILE A 240 -14.48 -9.21 -4.18
CA ILE A 240 -14.89 -7.90 -3.65
C ILE A 240 -13.97 -6.81 -4.21
N VAL A 241 -12.66 -7.03 -4.11
CA VAL A 241 -11.67 -6.09 -4.65
C VAL A 241 -11.74 -6.04 -6.17
N ALA A 242 -11.86 -7.18 -6.84
CA ALA A 242 -12.01 -7.23 -8.30
C ALA A 242 -13.25 -6.43 -8.78
N TRP A 243 -14.37 -6.54 -8.07
CA TRP A 243 -15.58 -5.77 -8.37
C TRP A 243 -15.37 -4.27 -8.17
N SER A 244 -14.68 -3.86 -7.11
CA SER A 244 -14.35 -2.47 -6.87
C SER A 244 -13.45 -1.87 -7.95
N ILE A 245 -12.47 -2.65 -8.46
CA ILE A 245 -11.64 -2.25 -9.61
C ILE A 245 -12.53 -1.98 -10.82
N LEU A 246 -13.43 -2.90 -11.15
CA LEU A 246 -14.35 -2.75 -12.28
C LEU A 246 -15.32 -1.57 -12.09
N ARG A 247 -15.78 -1.33 -10.86
CA ARG A 247 -16.68 -0.22 -10.53
C ARG A 247 -15.98 1.13 -10.71
N GLU A 248 -14.75 1.27 -10.19
CA GLU A 248 -14.02 2.53 -10.30
C GLU A 248 -13.61 2.84 -11.75
N GLY A 249 -13.21 1.81 -12.51
CA GLY A 249 -12.96 1.95 -13.95
C GLY A 249 -14.18 2.45 -14.73
N ARG A 250 -15.39 2.03 -14.36
CA ARG A 250 -16.64 2.55 -14.96
C ARG A 250 -16.88 4.02 -14.61
N LYS A 251 -16.65 4.44 -13.36
CA LYS A 251 -16.80 5.84 -12.94
C LYS A 251 -15.83 6.77 -13.66
N GLU A 252 -14.57 6.36 -13.81
CA GLU A 252 -13.57 7.16 -14.53
C GLU A 252 -13.93 7.31 -16.01
N LYS A 253 -14.45 6.24 -16.63
CA LYS A 253 -14.97 6.31 -18.00
C LYS A 253 -16.14 7.29 -18.12
N GLU A 254 -17.13 7.21 -17.23
CA GLU A 254 -18.28 8.11 -17.21
C GLU A 254 -17.87 9.58 -16.99
N LYS A 255 -16.92 9.84 -16.08
CA LYS A 255 -16.34 11.19 -15.89
C LYS A 255 -15.64 11.70 -17.15
N ALA A 256 -14.91 10.84 -17.87
CA ALA A 256 -14.25 11.21 -19.12
C ALA A 256 -15.26 11.55 -20.22
N GLU A 257 -16.34 10.76 -20.35
CA GLU A 257 -17.45 11.01 -21.28
C GLU A 257 -18.16 12.32 -20.94
N ASN A 258 -18.45 12.58 -19.67
CA ASN A 258 -19.07 13.84 -19.22
C ASN A 258 -18.17 15.06 -19.50
N ARG A 259 -16.85 14.96 -19.28
CA ARG A 259 -15.90 16.04 -19.62
C ARG A 259 -15.83 16.30 -21.12
N ALA A 260 -15.88 15.25 -21.94
CA ALA A 260 -15.92 15.39 -23.40
C ALA A 260 -17.22 16.06 -23.86
N ALA A 261 -18.35 15.67 -23.27
CA ALA A 261 -19.65 16.30 -23.53
C ALA A 261 -19.65 17.79 -23.12
N ASP A 262 -19.10 18.13 -21.95
CA ASP A 262 -18.97 19.51 -21.47
C ASP A 262 -18.09 20.37 -22.41
N GLN A 263 -16.98 19.81 -22.91
CA GLN A 263 -16.12 20.50 -23.88
C GLN A 263 -16.83 20.75 -25.21
N LEU A 264 -17.59 19.76 -25.71
CA LEU A 264 -18.38 19.90 -26.92
C LEU A 264 -19.49 20.94 -26.77
N TYR A 265 -20.17 20.95 -25.61
CA TYR A 265 -21.18 21.95 -25.29
C TYR A 265 -20.60 23.37 -25.28
N LYS A 266 -19.41 23.56 -24.68
CA LYS A 266 -18.70 24.85 -24.68
C LYS A 266 -18.34 25.31 -26.10
N GLN A 267 -17.83 24.41 -26.94
CA GLN A 267 -17.53 24.74 -28.34
C GLN A 267 -18.80 25.14 -29.11
N MET A 268 -19.92 24.44 -28.90
CA MET A 268 -21.20 24.81 -29.51
C MET A 268 -21.68 26.19 -29.05
N GLN A 269 -21.54 26.51 -27.75
CA GLN A 269 -21.89 27.84 -27.23
C GLN A 269 -21.03 28.95 -27.85
N GLU A 270 -19.73 28.72 -28.05
CA GLU A 270 -18.84 29.67 -28.71
C GLU A 270 -19.23 29.90 -30.18
N VAL A 271 -19.58 28.83 -30.91
CA VAL A 271 -20.07 28.93 -32.28
C VAL A 271 -21.38 29.72 -32.34
N LEU A 272 -22.34 29.41 -31.47
CA LEU A 272 -23.62 30.12 -31.40
C LEU A 272 -23.43 31.60 -31.02
N ALA A 273 -22.51 31.90 -30.12
CA ALA A 273 -22.17 33.27 -29.74
C ALA A 273 -21.56 34.04 -30.93
N ASN A 274 -20.70 33.40 -31.72
CA ASN A 274 -20.11 34.01 -32.92
C ASN A 274 -21.12 34.22 -34.04
N VAL A 275 -22.05 33.28 -34.25
CA VAL A 275 -23.15 33.41 -35.23
C VAL A 275 -24.16 34.47 -34.83
N SER A 276 -24.42 34.64 -33.52
CA SER A 276 -25.37 35.62 -32.99
C SER A 276 -24.82 37.04 -32.93
N ARG A 277 -23.53 37.27 -33.18
CA ARG A 277 -22.99 38.64 -33.26
C ARG A 277 -23.69 39.33 -34.43
N PRO A 278 -24.49 40.38 -34.18
CA PRO A 278 -25.13 41.10 -35.27
C PRO A 278 -24.03 41.54 -36.22
N ILE A 279 -24.24 41.32 -37.53
CA ILE A 279 -23.42 41.91 -38.57
C ILE A 279 -23.57 43.41 -38.36
N ALA A 280 -22.63 44.00 -37.60
CA ALA A 280 -22.47 45.43 -37.55
C ALA A 280 -22.19 45.78 -39.00
N LEU A 281 -23.22 46.29 -39.69
CA LEU A 281 -23.11 46.85 -41.01
C LEU A 281 -21.92 47.80 -40.90
N GLN A 282 -20.79 47.37 -41.47
CA GLN A 282 -19.65 48.26 -41.59
C GLN A 282 -20.22 49.51 -42.21
N PRO A 283 -20.14 50.68 -41.54
CA PRO A 283 -20.61 51.90 -42.16
C PRO A 283 -19.87 51.99 -43.50
N GLN A 284 -20.63 51.92 -44.59
CA GLN A 284 -20.16 52.27 -45.93
C GLN A 284 -19.82 53.76 -45.89
N GLY A 285 -18.70 54.10 -45.27
CA GLY A 285 -18.05 55.41 -45.36
C GLY A 285 -16.89 55.23 -46.32
N SER A 286 -17.10 55.60 -47.59
CA SER A 286 -16.64 56.89 -48.08
C SER A 286 -15.11 56.96 -48.05
N GLY A 287 -14.51 56.72 -49.22
CA GLY A 287 -13.06 56.64 -49.39
C GLY A 287 -12.30 57.81 -48.78
N ASN A 288 -11.07 57.54 -48.36
CA ASN A 288 -10.08 58.58 -48.15
C ASN A 288 -8.70 58.07 -48.59
N PRO A 289 -7.84 58.95 -49.14
CA PRO A 289 -6.73 58.61 -49.99
C PRO A 289 -5.44 58.33 -49.21
N ARG A 290 -4.53 57.62 -49.88
CA ARG A 290 -3.06 57.68 -49.75
C ARG A 290 -2.50 58.07 -48.37
N GLN A 291 -2.09 57.08 -47.61
CA GLN A 291 -0.91 57.17 -46.74
C GLN A 291 -0.04 55.96 -47.15
N GLY A 292 1.22 56.10 -47.56
CA GLY A 292 2.29 56.85 -46.90
C GLY A 292 3.24 55.80 -46.35
N ILE A 293 4.18 55.34 -47.19
CA ILE A 293 5.19 54.33 -46.87
C ILE A 293 6.03 54.85 -45.69
N GLN A 294 5.93 54.22 -44.52
CA GLN A 294 6.92 54.36 -43.45
C GLN A 294 7.75 53.08 -43.36
N VAL A 295 9.02 53.23 -43.74
CA VAL A 295 10.12 52.30 -43.53
C VAL A 295 10.55 52.44 -42.07
N GLY A 296 10.39 51.39 -41.27
CA GLY A 296 10.79 51.33 -39.87
C GLY A 296 11.98 50.40 -39.69
N HIS A 297 13.06 50.97 -39.16
CA HIS A 297 14.39 50.41 -38.93
C HIS A 297 14.45 49.14 -38.07
N ASP A 298 15.32 48.21 -38.50
CA ASP A 298 15.97 47.20 -37.66
C ASP A 298 16.76 47.85 -36.53
N ASN A 299 16.65 47.30 -35.31
CA ASN A 299 17.64 47.51 -34.25
C ASN A 299 17.90 46.20 -33.53
N SER A 300 19.06 45.63 -33.83
CA SER A 300 19.72 44.52 -33.14
C SER A 300 20.54 45.04 -31.96
N GLY A 301 20.35 44.41 -30.81
CA GLY A 301 21.14 44.55 -29.59
C GLY A 301 20.97 43.30 -28.74
#